data_AF-A0A6A4QGN9-F1
#
_entry.id   AF-A0A6A4QGN9-F1
#
_cell.length_a   1.000
_cell.length_b   1.000
_cell.length_c   1.000
_cell.angle_alpha   90.00
_cell.angle_beta   90.00
_cell.angle_gamma   90.00
#
_symmetry.space_group_name_H-M   'P 1'
#
loop_
_entity.id
_entity.type
_entity.pdbx_description
1 polymer ?
#
loop_
_entity_poly.entity_id
_entity_poly.type
_entity_poly.pdbx_seq_one_letter_code
_entity_poly.pdbx_strand_id
1 'polypeptide(L)'
;MTLLSVNKSVLLFSLVTLFVSLQMMFGEVCGDLIPSRTRVTITNKLIEPLTIHCKDKHNDDGVYTLQPGESHSFRFYANPFLRRSLWFCSFQWTGAFHHFDIFDQRRDKCEYYDLCFWEIRKPGVPCRIRDNNDIPLCYPWNNNAA
;
A
#
# COMPACT_ATOMS: atom_id res chain seq x y z
N MET A 1 25.57 -57.95 -11.57
CA MET A 1 25.44 -56.60 -11.02
C MET A 1 25.47 -55.64 -12.20
N THR A 2 24.31 -55.20 -12.69
CA THR A 2 24.22 -54.29 -13.84
C THR A 2 24.38 -52.85 -13.35
N LEU A 3 25.45 -52.19 -13.80
CA LEU A 3 25.66 -50.75 -13.57
C LEU A 3 24.68 -49.97 -14.45
N LEU A 4 23.67 -49.36 -13.84
CA LEU A 4 22.77 -48.43 -14.52
C LEU A 4 23.56 -47.17 -14.89
N SER A 5 23.78 -46.96 -16.20
CA SER A 5 24.34 -45.71 -16.72
C SER A 5 23.28 -44.62 -16.69
N VAL A 6 23.30 -43.76 -15.68
CA VAL A 6 22.41 -42.60 -15.62
C VAL A 6 22.97 -41.49 -16.50
N ASN A 7 22.16 -40.98 -17.43
CA ASN A 7 22.55 -39.89 -18.32
C ASN A 7 22.88 -38.64 -17.49
N LYS A 8 24.00 -37.96 -17.81
CA LYS A 8 24.42 -36.72 -17.17
C LYS A 8 23.32 -35.66 -17.14
N SER A 9 22.50 -35.58 -18.19
CA SER A 9 21.37 -34.66 -18.24
C SER A 9 20.28 -35.02 -17.24
N VAL A 10 19.99 -36.32 -17.07
CA VAL A 10 19.02 -36.81 -16.08
C VAL A 10 19.53 -36.58 -14.66
N LEU A 11 20.83 -36.81 -14.42
CA LEU A 11 21.48 -36.46 -13.14
C LEU A 11 21.40 -34.96 -12.87
N LEU A 12 21.66 -34.13 -13.88
CA LEU A 12 21.59 -32.67 -13.76
C LEU A 12 20.16 -32.21 -13.42
N PHE A 13 19.14 -32.70 -14.13
CA PHE A 13 17.75 -32.35 -13.85
C PHE A 13 17.32 -32.80 -12.46
N SER A 14 17.68 -34.01 -12.04
CA SER A 14 17.39 -34.52 -10.69
C SER A 14 18.09 -33.72 -9.58
N LEU A 15 19.31 -33.23 -9.82
CA LEU A 15 20.03 -32.36 -8.88
C LEU A 15 19.37 -30.98 -8.78
N VAL A 16 18.94 -30.41 -9.91
CA VAL A 16 18.24 -29.12 -9.94
C VAL A 16 16.90 -29.21 -9.22
N THR A 17 16.10 -30.25 -9.46
CA THR A 17 14.81 -30.42 -8.78
C THR A 17 14.99 -30.64 -7.28
N LEU A 18 16.00 -31.42 -6.86
CA LEU A 18 16.33 -31.60 -5.44
C LEU A 18 16.71 -30.25 -4.80
N PHE A 19 17.57 -29.47 -5.44
CA PHE A 19 17.99 -28.16 -4.95
C PHE A 19 16.81 -27.18 -4.82
N VAL A 20 15.94 -27.11 -5.83
CA VAL A 20 14.74 -26.27 -5.80
C VAL A 20 13.76 -26.73 -4.70
N SER A 21 13.55 -28.04 -4.54
CA SER A 21 12.70 -28.57 -3.46
C SER A 21 13.27 -28.32 -2.07
N LEU A 22 14.59 -28.37 -1.90
CA LEU A 22 15.27 -28.06 -0.65
C LEU A 22 15.14 -26.57 -0.28
N GLN A 23 15.16 -25.68 -1.28
CA GLN A 23 14.89 -24.25 -1.08
C GLN A 23 13.44 -23.97 -0.64
N MET A 24 12.47 -24.78 -1.06
CA MET A 24 11.05 -24.63 -0.67
C MET A 24 10.76 -25.05 0.79
N MET A 25 11.66 -25.79 1.45
CA MET A 25 11.51 -26.21 2.86
C MET A 25 11.97 -25.13 3.85
N PHE A 26 12.79 -24.16 3.41
CA PHE A 26 13.05 -22.95 4.17
C PHE A 26 11.88 -21.99 3.96
N GLY A 27 10.81 -22.23 4.71
CA GLY A 27 9.63 -21.39 4.72
C GLY A 27 9.95 -19.98 5.20
N GLU A 28 10.08 -19.06 4.23
CA GLU A 28 9.38 -17.78 4.23
C GLU A 28 8.92 -17.51 2.79
N VAL A 29 7.66 -17.84 2.46
CA VAL A 29 6.99 -17.14 1.35
C VAL A 29 6.42 -15.85 1.95
N CYS A 30 7.33 -14.93 2.25
CA CYS A 30 6.99 -13.56 2.59
C CYS A 30 7.84 -12.66 1.69
N GLY A 31 7.29 -12.31 0.52
CA GLY A 31 7.87 -11.25 -0.32
C GLY A 31 8.04 -11.64 -1.80
N ASP A 32 7.60 -10.73 -2.67
CA ASP A 32 7.96 -10.53 -4.07
C ASP A 32 7.27 -11.28 -5.24
N LEU A 33 6.50 -12.37 -5.05
CA LEU A 33 5.80 -12.99 -6.20
C LEU A 33 4.28 -12.76 -6.27
N ILE A 34 3.62 -12.50 -5.14
CA ILE A 34 2.19 -12.18 -5.11
C ILE A 34 2.06 -10.77 -4.53
N PRO A 35 1.55 -9.79 -5.30
CA PRO A 35 1.36 -8.45 -4.78
C PRO A 35 0.37 -8.52 -3.62
N SER A 36 0.79 -8.03 -2.46
CA SER A 36 -0.10 -7.89 -1.32
C SER A 36 -1.12 -6.77 -1.57
N ARG A 37 -2.30 -6.92 -0.99
CA ARG A 37 -3.39 -5.98 -1.18
C ARG A 37 -3.26 -4.84 -0.18
N THR A 38 -2.77 -3.70 -0.62
CA THR A 38 -2.70 -2.48 0.16
C THR A 38 -4.10 -1.96 0.46
N ARG A 39 -4.33 -1.49 1.69
CA ARG A 39 -5.54 -0.79 2.10
C ARG A 39 -5.19 0.59 2.63
N VAL A 40 -5.80 1.60 2.07
CA VAL A 40 -5.73 2.96 2.61
C VAL A 40 -7.03 3.24 3.35
N THR A 41 -6.93 3.72 4.58
CA THR A 41 -8.06 4.15 5.40
C THR A 41 -7.87 5.62 5.75
N ILE A 42 -8.88 6.44 5.47
CA ILE A 42 -8.88 7.88 5.74
C ILE A 42 -9.98 8.15 6.75
N THR A 43 -9.64 8.78 7.88
CA THR A 43 -10.58 9.17 8.94
C THR A 43 -10.69 10.69 9.01
N ASN A 44 -11.93 11.18 9.04
CA ASN A 44 -12.21 12.59 9.27
C ASN A 44 -12.09 12.90 10.77
N LYS A 45 -11.08 13.68 11.18
CA LYS A 45 -10.93 14.21 12.55
C LYS A 45 -11.23 15.72 12.63
N LEU A 46 -11.84 16.29 11.59
CA LEU A 46 -12.38 17.64 11.62
C LEU A 46 -13.72 17.63 12.37
N ILE A 47 -14.21 18.83 12.71
CA ILE A 47 -15.53 19.02 13.34
C ILE A 47 -16.66 19.17 12.31
N GLU A 48 -16.31 19.15 11.03
CA GLU A 48 -17.21 19.38 9.90
C GLU A 48 -17.11 18.25 8.87
N PRO A 49 -18.10 18.14 7.95
CA PRO A 49 -18.05 17.14 6.90
C PRO A 49 -16.84 17.32 5.97
N LEU A 50 -16.22 16.21 5.60
CA LEU A 50 -15.08 16.16 4.70
C LEU A 50 -15.44 15.35 3.46
N THR A 51 -15.49 16.00 2.31
CA THR A 51 -15.64 15.32 1.03
C THR A 51 -14.27 14.92 0.49
N ILE A 52 -14.12 13.64 0.17
CA ILE A 52 -12.91 13.07 -0.42
C ILE A 52 -13.22 12.51 -1.81
N HIS A 53 -12.26 12.62 -2.72
CA HIS A 53 -12.27 11.92 -4.01
C HIS A 53 -10.87 11.39 -4.28
N CYS A 54 -10.74 10.07 -4.36
CA CYS A 54 -9.46 9.37 -4.48
C CYS A 54 -9.38 8.58 -5.78
N LYS A 55 -8.24 8.64 -6.45
CA LYS A 55 -7.99 7.86 -7.68
C LYS A 55 -6.51 7.59 -7.89
N ASP A 56 -6.23 6.60 -8.72
CA ASP A 56 -4.90 6.39 -9.32
C ASP A 56 -4.95 6.74 -10.82
N LYS A 57 -3.95 6.28 -11.59
CA LYS A 57 -3.89 6.52 -13.04
C LYS A 57 -5.01 5.81 -13.84
N HIS A 58 -5.53 4.70 -13.32
CA HIS A 58 -6.37 3.74 -14.04
C HIS A 58 -7.72 3.47 -13.38
N ASN A 59 -7.87 3.80 -12.09
CA ASN A 59 -8.99 3.47 -11.24
C ASN A 59 -9.42 4.71 -10.48
N ASP A 60 -10.73 4.84 -10.28
CA ASP A 60 -11.35 5.90 -9.48
C ASP A 60 -12.15 5.22 -8.37
N ASP A 61 -11.86 5.57 -7.11
CA ASP A 61 -12.58 5.02 -5.96
C ASP A 61 -13.92 5.74 -5.74
N GLY A 62 -14.11 6.92 -6.33
CA GLY A 62 -15.34 7.71 -6.24
C GLY A 62 -15.28 8.82 -5.20
N VAL A 63 -16.41 9.50 -5.04
CA VAL A 63 -16.57 10.67 -4.17
C VAL A 63 -17.38 10.28 -2.94
N TYR A 64 -16.84 10.57 -1.76
CA TYR A 64 -17.48 10.25 -0.48
C TYR A 64 -17.44 11.45 0.46
N THR A 65 -18.52 11.69 1.20
CA THR A 65 -18.58 12.73 2.24
C THR A 65 -18.61 12.05 3.61
N LEU A 66 -17.55 12.26 4.40
CA LEU A 66 -17.35 11.70 5.72
C LEU A 66 -17.79 12.70 6.78
N GLN A 67 -18.73 12.31 7.65
CA GLN A 67 -19.07 13.07 8.85
C GLN A 67 -17.91 13.05 9.86
N PRO A 68 -17.90 13.96 10.86
CA PRO A 68 -16.89 13.95 11.91
C PRO A 68 -16.75 12.57 12.58
N GLY A 69 -15.53 12.03 12.57
CA GLY A 69 -15.22 10.70 13.12
C GLY A 69 -15.40 9.54 12.16
N GLU A 70 -16.06 9.73 11.01
CA GLU A 70 -16.24 8.67 10.02
C GLU A 70 -14.95 8.39 9.25
N SER A 71 -14.89 7.18 8.69
CA SER A 71 -13.74 6.72 7.91
C SER A 71 -14.18 6.09 6.60
N HIS A 72 -13.35 6.23 5.58
CA HIS A 72 -13.51 5.51 4.31
C HIS A 72 -12.25 4.72 4.01
N SER A 73 -12.40 3.59 3.34
CA SER A 73 -11.25 2.76 2.98
C SER A 73 -11.41 2.11 1.62
N PHE A 74 -10.32 2.05 0.88
CA PHE A 74 -10.24 1.37 -0.40
C PHE A 74 -9.01 0.48 -0.47
N ARG A 75 -9.03 -0.47 -1.40
CA ARG A 75 -7.98 -1.48 -1.55
C ARG A 75 -7.51 -1.58 -2.98
N PHE A 76 -6.21 -1.79 -3.15
CA PHE A 76 -5.58 -1.97 -4.46
C PHE A 76 -4.37 -2.89 -4.33
N TYR A 77 -3.84 -3.32 -5.47
CA TYR A 77 -2.59 -4.07 -5.54
C TYR A 77 -1.47 -3.11 -5.91
N ALA A 78 -0.50 -2.93 -5.01
CA ALA A 78 0.69 -2.14 -5.32
C ALA A 78 1.56 -2.89 -6.35
N ASN A 79 2.25 -2.15 -7.22
CA ASN A 79 3.08 -2.76 -8.26
C ASN A 79 4.28 -3.47 -7.61
N PRO A 80 4.45 -4.80 -7.79
CA PRO A 80 5.49 -5.55 -7.08
C PRO A 80 6.89 -5.31 -7.66
N PHE A 81 7.01 -4.96 -8.95
CA PHE A 81 8.30 -4.86 -9.64
C PHE A 81 8.87 -3.44 -9.67
N LEU A 82 8.00 -2.43 -9.66
CA LEU A 82 8.38 -1.03 -9.75
C LEU A 82 7.61 -0.25 -8.69
N ARG A 83 8.32 0.43 -7.77
CA ARG A 83 7.73 1.33 -6.76
C ARG A 83 7.11 2.57 -7.44
N ARG A 84 5.91 2.39 -8.00
CA ARG A 84 5.22 3.33 -8.89
C ARG A 84 3.73 3.46 -8.59
N SER A 85 3.19 2.69 -7.65
CA SER A 85 1.80 2.86 -7.25
C SER A 85 1.63 4.18 -6.50
N LEU A 86 0.71 5.00 -7.00
CA LEU A 86 0.41 6.34 -6.48
C LEU A 86 -1.10 6.51 -6.48
N TRP A 87 -1.65 6.92 -5.35
CA TRP A 87 -3.04 7.35 -5.22
C TRP A 87 -3.08 8.79 -4.73
N PHE A 88 -3.85 9.60 -5.43
CA PHE A 88 -4.02 11.01 -5.15
C PHE A 88 -5.48 11.27 -4.80
N CYS A 89 -5.67 12.08 -3.76
CA CYS A 89 -6.99 12.44 -3.27
C CYS A 89 -7.15 13.96 -3.23
N SER A 90 -8.34 14.44 -3.56
CA SER A 90 -8.79 15.77 -3.18
C SER A 90 -9.59 15.71 -1.89
N PHE A 91 -9.45 16.75 -1.08
CA PHE A 91 -10.09 16.92 0.21
C PHE A 91 -10.78 18.28 0.23
N GLN A 92 -12.09 18.28 0.46
CA GLN A 92 -12.91 19.47 0.46
C GLN A 92 -13.73 19.55 1.75
N TRP A 93 -13.68 20.71 2.39
CA TRP A 93 -14.55 21.08 3.49
C TRP A 93 -14.87 22.57 3.38
N THR A 94 -15.58 23.13 4.36
CA THR A 94 -16.03 24.52 4.29
C THR A 94 -14.84 25.47 4.21
N GLY A 95 -14.72 26.19 3.09
CA GLY A 95 -13.68 27.20 2.89
C GLY A 95 -12.29 26.65 2.53
N ALA A 96 -12.14 25.36 2.25
CA ALA A 96 -10.86 24.77 1.91
C ALA A 96 -10.97 23.63 0.89
N PHE A 97 -9.99 23.57 0.01
CA PHE A 97 -9.84 22.52 -0.99
C PHE A 97 -8.36 22.21 -1.18
N HIS A 98 -7.99 20.96 -0.96
CA HIS A 98 -6.59 20.53 -0.97
C HIS A 98 -6.40 19.21 -1.72
N HIS A 99 -5.17 19.01 -2.19
CA HIS A 99 -4.74 17.76 -2.78
C HIS A 99 -3.62 17.12 -1.97
N PHE A 100 -3.63 15.80 -1.93
CA PHE A 100 -2.56 15.03 -1.32
C PHE A 100 -2.42 13.67 -1.99
N ASP A 101 -1.19 13.26 -2.23
CA ASP A 101 -0.88 11.88 -2.59
C ASP A 101 -1.02 11.02 -1.34
N ILE A 102 -2.21 10.45 -1.12
CA ILE A 102 -2.54 9.69 0.09
C ILE A 102 -1.74 8.40 0.19
N PHE A 103 -1.30 7.88 -0.95
CA PHE A 103 -0.39 6.74 -1.00
C PHE A 103 0.65 6.94 -2.09
N ASP A 104 1.92 6.94 -1.71
CA ASP A 104 3.06 6.85 -2.61
C ASP A 104 3.91 5.65 -2.18
N GLN A 105 4.00 4.62 -3.03
CA GLN A 105 4.74 3.39 -2.73
C GLN A 105 6.23 3.62 -2.41
N ARG A 106 6.82 4.76 -2.79
CA ARG A 106 8.21 5.11 -2.46
C ARG A 106 8.33 5.72 -1.06
N ARG A 107 7.32 6.50 -0.66
CA ARG A 107 7.23 7.17 0.65
C ARG A 107 6.66 6.24 1.72
N ASP A 108 5.61 5.52 1.38
CA ASP A 108 4.75 4.81 2.31
C ASP A 108 5.11 3.34 2.42
N LYS A 109 5.82 3.02 3.50
CA LYS A 109 5.90 1.66 4.00
C LYS A 109 4.68 1.40 4.87
N CYS A 110 3.55 0.93 4.32
CA CYS A 110 2.37 0.57 5.13
C CYS A 110 2.75 -0.59 6.08
N GLU A 111 3.28 -0.23 7.25
CA GLU A 111 3.66 -1.16 8.31
C GLU A 111 2.38 -1.85 8.80
N TYR A 112 2.45 -3.18 9.00
CA TYR A 112 1.33 -4.06 9.36
C TYR A 112 0.36 -4.41 8.20
N TYR A 113 0.58 -5.58 7.58
CA TYR A 113 -0.30 -6.18 6.56
C TYR A 113 -0.76 -5.22 5.44
N ASP A 114 0.11 -4.29 5.04
CA ASP A 114 -0.15 -3.30 3.99
C ASP A 114 -1.33 -2.35 4.30
N LEU A 115 -1.57 -2.07 5.58
CA LEU A 115 -2.57 -1.10 6.03
C LEU A 115 -1.94 0.28 6.21
N CYS A 116 -2.51 1.29 5.58
CA CYS A 116 -2.11 2.68 5.72
C CYS A 116 -3.27 3.50 6.31
N PHE A 117 -3.08 3.95 7.56
CA PHE A 117 -4.05 4.77 8.27
C PHE A 117 -3.70 6.25 8.18
N TRP A 118 -4.67 7.05 7.75
CA TRP A 118 -4.57 8.49 7.62
C TRP A 118 -5.69 9.18 8.37
N GLU A 119 -5.37 10.27 9.05
CA GLU A 119 -6.34 11.14 9.68
C GLU A 119 -6.18 12.55 9.13
N ILE A 120 -7.31 13.19 8.78
CA ILE A 120 -7.32 14.61 8.45
C ILE A 120 -7.64 15.39 9.73
N ARG A 121 -6.62 16.02 10.32
CA ARG A 121 -6.68 16.70 11.63
C ARG A 121 -6.62 18.21 11.47
N LYS A 122 -7.08 18.98 12.47
CA LYS A 122 -6.85 20.43 12.56
C LYS A 122 -5.35 20.75 12.59
N PRO A 123 -4.86 21.77 11.86
CA PRO A 123 -5.58 22.82 11.15
C PRO A 123 -6.05 22.46 9.72
N GLY A 124 -6.22 21.17 9.42
CA GLY A 124 -6.55 20.62 8.12
C GLY A 124 -5.28 20.12 7.47
N VAL A 125 -4.64 19.09 8.04
CA VAL A 125 -3.43 18.44 7.48
C VAL A 125 -3.60 16.91 7.48
N PRO A 126 -3.05 16.21 6.48
CA PRO A 126 -3.03 14.75 6.46
C PRO A 126 -1.94 14.23 7.40
N CYS A 127 -2.34 13.44 8.38
CA CYS A 127 -1.45 12.80 9.34
C CYS A 127 -1.53 11.29 9.21
N ARG A 128 -0.39 10.65 9.02
CA ARG A 128 -0.26 9.21 8.97
C ARG A 128 -0.10 8.64 10.37
N ILE A 129 -0.93 7.67 10.71
CA ILE A 129 -0.87 6.97 12.00
C ILE A 129 0.00 5.73 11.83
N ARG A 130 0.95 5.56 12.76
CA ARG A 130 1.77 4.36 12.91
C ARG A 130 1.38 3.68 14.21
N ASP A 131 1.48 2.35 14.27
CA ASP A 131 1.27 1.62 15.52
C ASP A 131 2.37 1.94 16.54
N ASN A 132 2.11 1.64 17.82
CA ASN A 132 3.11 1.56 18.90
C ASN A 132 3.59 2.89 19.54
N ASN A 133 2.65 3.79 19.89
CA ASN A 133 2.90 5.07 20.60
C ASN A 133 3.73 6.10 19.82
N ASP A 134 3.92 5.91 18.52
CA ASP A 134 4.61 6.86 17.67
C ASP A 134 3.79 8.15 17.45
N ILE A 135 4.49 9.27 17.41
CA ILE A 135 3.91 10.57 17.07
C ILE A 135 3.41 10.49 15.61
N PRO A 136 2.15 10.87 15.31
CA PRO A 136 1.64 10.90 13.95
C PRO A 136 2.52 11.72 13.01
N LEU A 137 2.85 11.17 11.85
CA LEU A 137 3.63 11.86 10.83
C LEU A 137 2.70 12.68 9.95
N CYS A 138 2.68 14.00 10.13
CA CYS A 138 1.86 14.91 9.34
C CYS A 138 2.64 15.52 8.19
N TYR A 139 1.98 15.65 7.04
CA TYR A 139 2.58 16.15 5.81
C TYR A 139 1.89 17.45 5.38
N PRO A 140 2.60 18.36 4.71
CA PRO A 140 1.96 19.46 4.02
C PRO A 140 1.10 18.93 2.87
N TRP A 141 0.08 19.69 2.50
CA TRP A 141 -0.66 19.45 1.26
C TRP A 141 0.27 19.53 0.06
N ASN A 142 -0.10 18.86 -1.02
CA ASN A 142 0.57 19.06 -2.29
C ASN A 142 0.30 20.52 -2.71
N ASN A 143 1.36 21.29 -2.95
CA ASN A 143 1.21 22.64 -3.45
C ASN A 143 0.44 22.56 -4.76
N ASN A 144 -0.69 23.26 -4.84
CA ASN A 144 -1.32 23.54 -6.12
C ASN A 144 -0.28 24.35 -6.90
N ALA A 145 0.45 23.71 -7.81
CA ALA A 145 1.15 24.45 -8.85
C ALA A 145 0.05 25.20 -9.61
N ALA A 146 -0.06 26.50 -9.32
CA ALA A 146 -0.76 27.46 -10.15
C ALA A 146 -0.05 27.53 -11.52
#